data_AF-A0A1X2A8G7-F1
#
_entry.id   AF-A0A1X2A8G7-F1
#
_cell.length_a   1.000
_cell.length_b   1.000
_cell.length_c   1.000
_cell.angle_alpha   90.00
_cell.angle_beta   90.00
_cell.angle_gamma   90.00
#
_symmetry.space_group_name_H-M   'P 1'
#
loop_
_entity.id
_entity.type
_entity.pdbx_description
1 polymer ?
#
loop_
_entity_poly.entity_id
_entity_poly.type
_entity_poly.pdbx_seq_one_letter_code
_entity_poly.pdbx_strand_id
1 'polypeptide(L)'
;MAMTTCSMCGGAFSARSDAVYCSPACRQKAHRARTAQRTAVLREALRRSSGAAGSLRPSVAGAVQRAREQVDRSRELCRDTERRLRESDAILRKRPAWPGN
;
A
#
# COMPACT_ATOMS: atom_id res chain seq x y z
N MET A 1 26.98 -17.32 -49.07
CA MET A 1 26.66 -16.53 -47.85
C MET A 1 25.70 -15.42 -48.25
N ALA A 2 24.64 -15.18 -47.49
CA ALA A 2 23.68 -14.12 -47.79
C ALA A 2 24.09 -12.83 -47.05
N MET A 3 23.82 -11.67 -47.65
CA MET A 3 23.89 -10.39 -46.93
C MET A 3 22.63 -10.26 -46.07
N THR A 4 22.82 -10.00 -44.77
CA THR A 4 21.75 -9.76 -43.80
C THR A 4 21.96 -8.40 -43.12
N THR A 5 20.90 -7.85 -42.54
CA THR A 5 20.94 -6.54 -41.87
C THR A 5 21.04 -6.72 -40.36
N CYS A 6 21.98 -6.02 -39.72
CA CYS A 6 22.14 -6.07 -38.26
C CYS A 6 20.97 -5.35 -37.58
N SER A 7 20.25 -6.05 -36.70
CA SER A 7 19.12 -5.50 -35.94
C SER A 7 19.49 -4.37 -34.96
N MET A 8 20.79 -4.17 -34.67
CA MET A 8 21.24 -3.15 -33.70
C MET A 8 21.81 -1.88 -34.32
N CYS A 9 22.47 -1.99 -35.47
CA CYS A 9 23.11 -0.85 -36.13
C CYS A 9 22.60 -0.62 -37.56
N GLY A 10 21.77 -1.50 -38.11
CA GLY A 10 21.26 -1.40 -39.48
C GLY A 10 22.28 -1.69 -40.58
N GLY A 11 23.54 -2.00 -40.24
CA GLY A 11 24.57 -2.32 -41.23
C GLY A 11 24.35 -3.68 -41.88
N ALA A 12 24.61 -3.76 -43.19
CA ALA A 12 24.64 -5.01 -43.93
C ALA A 12 25.91 -5.80 -43.60
N PHE A 13 25.80 -7.11 -43.44
CA PHE A 13 26.94 -8.00 -43.18
C PHE A 13 26.72 -9.37 -43.83
N SER A 14 27.81 -10.05 -44.17
CA SER A 14 27.76 -11.41 -44.72
C SER A 14 27.74 -12.42 -43.58
N ALA A 15 26.70 -13.25 -43.52
CA ALA A 15 26.59 -14.27 -42.48
C ALA A 15 25.70 -15.45 -42.90
N ARG A 16 25.48 -16.36 -41.95
CA ARG A 16 24.44 -17.40 -42.04
C ARG A 16 23.05 -16.76 -41.97
N SER A 17 22.05 -17.45 -42.50
CA SER A 17 20.66 -16.97 -42.56
C SER A 17 20.03 -16.67 -41.20
N ASP A 18 20.51 -17.29 -40.11
CA ASP A 18 20.05 -17.11 -38.74
C ASP A 18 20.81 -16.01 -37.98
N ALA A 19 21.81 -15.37 -38.59
CA ALA A 19 22.62 -14.37 -37.92
C ALA A 19 21.87 -13.02 -37.80
N VAL A 20 21.70 -12.55 -36.56
CA VAL A 20 20.92 -11.35 -36.22
C VAL A 20 21.79 -10.09 -36.03
N TYR A 21 23.09 -10.27 -35.76
CA TYR A 21 24.00 -9.19 -35.40
C TYR A 21 25.34 -9.31 -36.12
N CYS A 22 25.84 -8.19 -36.65
CA CYS A 22 27.08 -8.14 -37.41
C CYS A 22 28.35 -8.37 -36.56
N SER A 23 28.29 -8.17 -35.24
CA SER A 23 29.46 -8.26 -34.37
C SER A 23 29.13 -8.60 -32.92
N PRO A 24 30.13 -9.06 -32.12
CA PRO A 24 29.98 -9.19 -30.68
C PRO A 24 29.59 -7.88 -29.99
N ALA A 25 30.07 -6.74 -30.46
CA ALA A 25 29.71 -5.43 -29.91
C ALA A 25 28.20 -5.15 -30.06
N CYS A 26 27.64 -5.42 -31.24
CA CYS A 26 26.20 -5.29 -31.46
C CYS A 26 25.39 -6.28 -30.59
N ARG A 27 25.87 -7.52 -30.44
CA ARG A 27 25.25 -8.49 -29.51
C ARG A 27 25.20 -7.96 -28.07
N GLN A 28 26.32 -7.42 -27.58
CA GLN A 28 26.39 -6.89 -26.22
C GLN A 28 25.54 -5.63 -26.03
N LYS A 29 25.47 -4.76 -27.03
CA LYS A 29 24.57 -3.59 -27.02
C LYS A 29 23.11 -4.04 -26.94
N ALA A 30 22.71 -5.04 -27.72
CA ALA A 30 21.36 -5.62 -27.68
C ALA A 30 21.03 -6.20 -26.31
N HIS A 31 21.97 -6.95 -25.74
CA HIS A 31 21.82 -7.53 -24.40
C HIS A 31 21.61 -6.45 -23.34
N ARG A 32 22.47 -5.42 -23.32
CA ARG A 32 22.36 -4.30 -22.38
C ARG A 32 21.03 -3.56 -22.52
N ALA A 33 20.58 -3.31 -23.75
CA ALA A 33 19.29 -2.64 -24.01
C ALA A 33 18.11 -3.46 -23.44
N ARG A 34 18.06 -4.77 -23.68
CA ARG A 34 17.01 -5.65 -23.13
C ARG A 34 17.03 -5.68 -21.60
N THR A 35 18.20 -5.75 -20.99
CA THR A 35 18.34 -5.73 -19.53
C THR A 35 17.87 -4.39 -18.96
N ALA A 36 18.26 -3.27 -19.58
CA ALA A 36 17.80 -1.94 -19.18
C ALA A 36 16.27 -1.83 -19.26
N GLN A 37 15.66 -2.27 -20.37
CA GLN A 37 14.20 -2.31 -20.54
C GLN A 37 13.52 -3.15 -19.45
N ARG A 38 14.01 -4.37 -19.18
CA ARG A 38 13.46 -5.22 -18.10
C ARG A 38 13.52 -4.53 -16.74
N THR A 39 14.66 -3.93 -16.40
CA THR A 39 14.79 -3.22 -15.12
C THR A 39 13.92 -1.96 -15.04
N ALA A 40 13.69 -1.27 -16.17
CA ALA A 40 12.79 -0.12 -16.22
C ALA A 40 11.34 -0.54 -15.97
N VAL A 41 10.88 -1.63 -16.59
CA VAL A 41 9.54 -2.19 -16.36
C VAL A 41 9.35 -2.59 -14.90
N LEU A 42 10.33 -3.29 -14.31
CA LEU A 42 10.27 -3.68 -12.90
C LEU A 42 10.23 -2.47 -11.96
N ARG A 43 11.08 -1.46 -12.19
CA ARG A 43 11.08 -0.22 -11.41
C ARG A 43 9.73 0.50 -11.49
N GLU A 44 9.17 0.57 -12.68
CA GLU A 44 7.89 1.24 -12.89
C GLU A 44 6.73 0.46 -12.24
N ALA A 45 6.74 -0.88 -12.32
CA ALA A 45 5.80 -1.71 -11.58
C ALA A 45 5.90 -1.48 -10.07
N LEU A 46 7.12 -1.45 -9.51
CA LEU A 46 7.36 -1.15 -8.10
C LEU A 46 6.88 0.25 -7.72
N ARG A 47 7.10 1.27 -8.55
CA ARG A 47 6.58 2.63 -8.31
C ARG A 47 5.06 2.63 -8.21
N ARG A 48 4.37 2.00 -9.17
CA ARG A 48 2.91 1.89 -9.13
C ARG A 48 2.41 1.14 -7.89
N SER A 49 3.07 0.05 -7.51
CA SER A 49 2.75 -0.69 -6.28
C SER A 49 3.02 0.13 -5.01
N SER A 50 4.10 0.90 -4.97
CA SER A 50 4.43 1.76 -3.82
C SER A 50 3.45 2.92 -3.66
N GLY A 51 2.83 3.41 -4.74
CA GLY A 51 1.73 4.38 -4.67
C GLY A 51 0.51 3.83 -3.93
N ALA A 52 0.14 2.56 -4.17
CA ALA A 52 -0.95 1.89 -3.46
C ALA A 52 -0.62 1.68 -1.97
N ALA A 53 0.60 1.22 -1.66
CA ALA A 53 1.05 1.08 -0.27
C ALA A 53 1.10 2.43 0.47
N GLY A 54 1.54 3.49 -0.22
CA GLY A 54 1.55 4.86 0.27
C GLY A 54 0.16 5.39 0.58
N SER A 55 -0.84 5.09 -0.26
CA SER A 55 -2.24 5.48 -0.05
C SER A 55 -2.92 4.71 1.08
N LEU A 56 -2.53 3.46 1.35
CA LEU A 56 -3.12 2.64 2.41
C LEU A 56 -2.72 3.11 3.82
N ARG A 57 -1.48 3.58 4.01
CA ARG A 57 -0.99 3.98 5.35
C ARG A 57 -1.80 5.12 5.99
N PRO A 58 -2.11 6.25 5.32
CA PRO A 58 -2.98 7.29 5.86
C PRO A 58 -4.39 6.79 6.17
N SER A 59 -4.92 5.90 5.32
CA SER A 59 -6.26 5.33 5.51
C SER A 59 -6.33 4.45 6.76
N VAL A 60 -5.34 3.55 6.94
CA VAL A 60 -5.22 2.71 8.14
C VAL A 60 -4.99 3.56 9.39
N ALA A 61 -4.11 4.57 9.33
CA ALA A 61 -3.89 5.49 10.45
C ALA A 61 -5.17 6.21 10.86
N GLY A 62 -5.95 6.71 9.89
CA GLY A 62 -7.24 7.34 10.15
C GLY A 62 -8.27 6.37 10.73
N ALA A 63 -8.30 5.12 10.28
CA ALA A 63 -9.18 4.09 10.84
C ALA A 63 -8.84 3.76 12.30
N VAL A 64 -7.55 3.62 12.62
CA VAL A 64 -7.08 3.38 14.00
C VAL A 64 -7.42 4.55 14.92
N GLN A 65 -7.23 5.78 14.45
CA GLN A 65 -7.55 6.98 15.22
C GLN A 65 -9.05 7.02 15.58
N ARG A 66 -9.94 6.79 14.61
CA ARG A 66 -11.38 6.73 14.86
C ARG A 66 -11.77 5.62 15.84
N ALA A 67 -11.12 4.45 15.73
CA ALA A 67 -11.39 3.35 16.66
C ALA A 67 -11.03 3.72 18.11
N ARG A 68 -9.92 4.43 18.32
CA ARG A 68 -9.52 4.94 19.64
C ARG A 68 -10.52 5.95 20.19
N GLU A 69 -10.94 6.91 19.38
CA GLU A 69 -11.95 7.90 19.76
C GLU A 69 -13.29 7.26 20.16
N GLN A 70 -13.71 6.18 19.49
CA GLN A 70 -14.92 5.44 19.85
C GLN A 70 -14.77 4.73 21.20
N VAL A 71 -13.61 4.13 21.48
CA VAL A 71 -13.32 3.49 22.77
C VAL A 71 -13.30 4.52 23.89
N ASP A 72 -12.67 5.68 23.67
CA ASP A 72 -12.60 6.73 24.69
C ASP A 72 -13.98 7.33 24.98
N ARG A 73 -14.79 7.57 23.94
CA ARG A 73 -16.20 7.97 24.10
C ARG A 73 -17.01 6.93 24.88
N SER A 74 -16.84 5.64 24.58
CA SER A 74 -17.52 4.58 25.31
C SER A 74 -17.16 4.60 26.80
N ARG A 75 -15.87 4.81 27.12
CA ARG A 75 -15.39 4.91 28.51
C ARG A 75 -15.94 6.14 29.22
N GLU A 76 -16.11 7.25 28.54
CA GLU A 76 -16.75 8.46 29.11
C GLU A 76 -18.21 8.19 29.45
N LEU A 77 -18.96 7.58 28.54
CA LEU A 77 -20.36 7.22 28.76
C LEU A 77 -20.53 6.27 29.94
N CYS A 78 -19.64 5.28 30.09
CA CYS A 78 -19.65 4.38 31.24
C CYS A 78 -19.44 5.14 32.56
N ARG A 79 -18.44 6.04 32.61
CA ARG A 79 -18.17 6.87 33.80
C ARG A 79 -19.35 7.77 34.16
N ASP A 80 -20.00 8.37 33.17
CA ASP A 80 -21.17 9.23 33.37
C ASP A 80 -22.39 8.46 33.86
N THR A 81 -22.61 7.27 33.29
CA THR A 81 -23.71 6.39 33.70
C THR A 81 -23.51 5.92 35.15
N GLU A 82 -22.29 5.53 35.51
CA GLU A 82 -21.96 5.15 36.89
C GLU A 82 -22.22 6.29 37.87
N ARG A 83 -21.82 7.52 37.52
CA ARG A 83 -22.06 8.70 38.36
C ARG A 83 -23.55 8.91 38.60
N ARG A 84 -24.37 8.86 37.55
CA ARG A 84 -25.83 9.02 37.64
C ARG A 84 -26.49 7.93 38.49
N LEU A 85 -26.04 6.69 38.37
CA LEU A 85 -26.54 5.58 39.18
C LEU A 85 -26.24 5.81 40.67
N ARG A 86 -25.01 6.24 41.01
CA ARG A 86 -24.63 6.55 42.40
C ARG A 86 -25.46 7.70 42.97
N GLU A 87 -25.72 8.73 42.18
CA GLU A 87 -26.58 9.85 42.59
C GLU A 87 -28.02 9.39 42.86
N SER A 88 -28.59 8.59 41.95
CA SER A 88 -29.93 8.00 42.11
C SER A 88 -30.01 7.12 43.37
N ASP A 89 -29.03 6.23 43.57
CA ASP A 89 -28.96 5.37 44.76
C ASP A 89 -28.88 6.19 46.05
N ALA A 90 -28.11 7.28 46.07
CA ALA A 90 -28.03 8.18 47.22
C ALA A 90 -29.37 8.87 47.52
N ILE A 91 -30.12 9.26 46.49
CA ILE A 91 -31.47 9.83 46.65
C ILE A 91 -32.42 8.78 47.21
N LEU A 92 -32.43 7.56 46.67
CA LEU A 92 -33.27 6.47 47.14
C LEU A 92 -32.98 6.10 48.59
N ARG A 93 -31.70 6.05 48.99
CA ARG A 93 -31.29 5.78 50.39
C ARG A 93 -31.68 6.87 51.36
N LYS A 94 -31.70 8.14 50.93
CA LYS A 94 -32.11 9.28 51.76
C LYS A 94 -33.62 9.44 51.86
N ARG A 95 -34.38 8.74 51.01
CA ARG A 95 -35.84 8.81 51.00
C ARG A 95 -36.35 8.11 52.27
N PRO A 96 -37.03 8.82 53.19
CA PRO A 96 -37.54 8.19 54.40
C PRO A 96 -38.51 7.08 54.03
N ALA A 97 -38.53 6.00 54.83
CA ALA A 97 -39.57 4.98 54.71
C ALA A 97 -40.92 5.69 54.80
N TRP A 98 -41.75 5.50 53.79
CA TRP A 98 -43.10 6.08 53.74
C TRP A 98 -43.80 5.78 55.07
N PRO A 99 -44.26 6.80 55.83
CA PRO A 99 -45.03 6.56 57.03
C PRO A 99 -46.45 6.14 56.60
N GLY A 100 -46.73 4.84 56.64
CA GLY A 100 -48.09 4.34 56.37
C GLY A 100 -48.19 2.85 56.07
N ASN A 101 -48.11 2.02 57.12
CA ASN A 101 -49.22 1.18 57.62
C ASN A 101 -48.82 0.59 58.98
#